data_AF-M7ABN1-F1
#
_entry.id   AF-M7ABN1-F1
#
_cell.length_a   1.000
_cell.length_b   1.000
_cell.length_c   1.000
_cell.angle_alpha   90.00
_cell.angle_beta   90.00
_cell.angle_gamma   90.00
#
_symmetry.space_group_name_H-M   'P 1'
#
loop_
_entity.id
_entity.type
_entity.pdbx_description
1 polymer ?
#
loop_
_entity_poly.entity_id
_entity_poly.type
_entity_poly.pdbx_seq_one_letter_code
_entity_poly.pdbx_strand_id
1 'polypeptide(L)'
;MQPLKFIKRNVNRIAKAFLLLSVARTLCLGFTITILIGSFGIYISESGRLSYTVSLYLATSSICVTGLSPVLLSELQRSTQLIMMFLIQIGGLGIITFTVLIGVLVVRGLSRSTRLASFVYEATDAHLAKRMRDKKLEQQSAVISPGKKKPKRKLLM
;
A
#
# COMPACT_ATOMS: atom_id res chain seq x y z
N MET A 1 -19.10 32.16 12.32
CA MET A 1 -18.50 30.80 12.18
C MET A 1 -19.33 29.95 11.21
N GLN A 2 -19.21 30.13 9.89
CA GLN A 2 -20.06 29.47 8.87
C GLN A 2 -19.39 28.97 7.56
N PRO A 3 -18.08 29.11 7.26
CA PRO A 3 -17.55 28.69 5.94
C PRO A 3 -17.26 27.18 5.79
N LEU A 4 -17.04 26.45 6.89
CA LEU A 4 -16.54 25.06 6.80
C LEU A 4 -17.56 24.04 6.27
N LYS A 5 -18.87 24.27 6.45
CA LYS A 5 -19.91 23.31 6.04
C LYS A 5 -20.11 23.26 4.52
N PHE A 6 -19.82 24.35 3.82
CA PHE A 6 -19.99 24.43 2.37
C PHE A 6 -18.89 23.64 1.62
N ILE A 7 -17.64 23.73 2.11
CA ILE A 7 -16.50 22.95 1.62
C ILE A 7 -16.69 21.44 1.79
N LYS A 8 -17.16 21.01 2.97
CA LYS A 8 -17.36 19.58 3.25
C LYS A 8 -18.42 18.93 2.35
N ARG A 9 -19.43 19.70 1.92
CA ARG A 9 -20.54 19.20 1.09
C ARG A 9 -20.16 19.00 -0.37
N ASN A 10 -19.26 19.82 -0.91
CA ASN A 10 -18.73 19.65 -2.27
C ASN A 10 -17.72 18.50 -2.37
N VAL A 11 -16.84 18.36 -1.39
CA VAL A 11 -15.88 17.25 -1.32
C VAL A 11 -16.58 15.90 -1.31
N ASN A 12 -17.71 15.76 -0.60
CA ASN A 12 -18.42 14.49 -0.51
C ASN A 12 -19.19 14.12 -1.80
N ARG A 13 -19.60 15.11 -2.60
CA ARG A 13 -20.20 14.88 -3.93
C ARG A 13 -19.14 14.49 -4.96
N ILE A 14 -17.98 15.14 -4.92
CA ILE A 14 -16.83 14.77 -5.76
C ILE A 14 -16.38 13.37 -5.39
N ALA A 15 -16.19 13.08 -4.10
CA ALA A 15 -15.80 11.75 -3.62
C ALA A 15 -16.79 10.65 -4.05
N LYS A 16 -18.11 10.89 -3.93
CA LYS A 16 -19.12 9.92 -4.40
C LYS A 16 -19.14 9.76 -5.93
N ALA A 17 -18.95 10.83 -6.70
CA ALA A 17 -18.84 10.75 -8.16
C ALA A 17 -17.54 10.03 -8.59
N PHE A 18 -16.44 10.24 -7.85
CA PHE A 18 -15.14 9.60 -8.03
C PHE A 18 -15.12 8.12 -7.63
N LEU A 19 -16.06 7.71 -6.77
CA LEU A 19 -16.33 6.32 -6.37
C LEU A 19 -17.32 5.62 -7.31
N LEU A 20 -18.18 6.38 -7.99
CA LEU A 20 -19.06 5.89 -9.07
C LEU A 20 -18.30 5.70 -10.39
N LEU A 21 -17.23 6.47 -10.64
CA LEU A 21 -16.21 6.10 -11.62
C LEU A 21 -15.34 4.97 -11.05
N SER A 22 -15.07 3.95 -11.87
CA SER A 22 -14.18 2.84 -11.50
C SER A 22 -12.87 3.37 -10.88
N VAL A 23 -12.46 2.82 -9.74
CA VAL A 23 -11.23 3.16 -9.02
C VAL A 23 -10.03 3.25 -9.98
N ALA A 24 -10.01 2.37 -10.99
CA ALA A 24 -8.99 2.38 -12.04
C ALA A 24 -8.97 3.67 -12.88
N ARG A 25 -10.12 4.24 -13.26
CA ARG A 25 -10.20 5.48 -14.06
C ARG A 25 -9.69 6.68 -13.28
N THR A 26 -10.11 6.79 -12.04
CA THR A 26 -9.65 7.78 -11.08
C THR A 26 -8.13 7.80 -10.98
N LEU A 27 -7.52 6.62 -10.82
CA LEU A 27 -6.07 6.49 -10.74
C LEU A 27 -5.41 6.85 -12.08
N CYS A 28 -5.92 6.32 -13.18
CA CYS A 28 -5.37 6.60 -14.50
C CYS A 28 -5.36 8.12 -14.79
N LEU A 29 -6.44 8.83 -14.48
CA LEU A 29 -6.51 10.29 -14.62
C LEU A 29 -5.55 11.01 -13.67
N GLY A 30 -5.47 10.58 -12.41
CA GLY A 30 -4.54 11.14 -11.42
C GLY A 30 -3.08 11.01 -11.86
N PHE A 31 -2.65 9.79 -12.20
CA PHE A 31 -1.32 9.53 -12.73
C PHE A 31 -1.05 10.33 -14.00
N THR A 32 -2.00 10.39 -14.94
CA THR A 32 -1.85 11.17 -16.19
C THR A 32 -1.59 12.65 -15.89
N ILE A 33 -2.38 13.27 -15.01
CA ILE A 33 -2.21 14.69 -14.66
C ILE A 33 -0.86 14.91 -13.97
N THR A 34 -0.48 14.05 -13.03
CA THR A 34 0.81 14.17 -12.34
C THR A 34 1.99 13.96 -13.29
N ILE A 35 1.90 13.04 -14.26
CA ILE A 35 2.91 12.82 -15.31
C ILE A 35 3.06 14.08 -16.15
N LEU A 36 1.96 14.68 -16.61
CA LEU A 36 2.01 15.89 -17.42
C LEU A 36 2.67 17.05 -16.67
N ILE A 37 2.27 17.28 -15.41
CA ILE A 37 2.88 18.32 -14.56
C ILE A 37 4.37 18.05 -14.33
N GLY A 38 4.74 16.81 -13.99
CA GLY A 38 6.12 16.42 -13.75
C GLY A 38 6.99 16.54 -15.00
N SER A 39 6.49 16.10 -16.16
CA SER A 39 7.19 16.19 -17.45
C SER A 39 7.48 17.64 -17.83
N PHE A 40 6.52 18.53 -17.60
CA PHE A 40 6.67 19.96 -17.87
C PHE A 40 7.67 20.61 -16.91
N GLY A 41 7.64 20.23 -15.63
CA GLY A 41 8.64 20.66 -14.65
C GLY A 41 10.06 20.24 -15.01
N ILE A 42 10.26 19.00 -15.46
CA ILE A 42 11.56 18.50 -15.94
C ILE A 42 12.00 19.26 -17.20
N TYR A 43 11.10 19.46 -18.16
CA TYR A 43 11.41 20.17 -19.41
C TYR A 43 11.89 21.60 -19.17
N ILE A 44 11.20 22.36 -18.31
CA ILE A 44 11.61 23.71 -17.92
C ILE A 44 12.92 23.69 -17.15
N SER A 45 13.07 22.74 -16.21
CA SER A 45 14.26 22.66 -15.38
C SER A 45 15.52 22.44 -16.21
N GLU A 46 15.46 21.67 -17.30
CA GLU A 46 16.61 21.43 -18.18
C GLU A 46 16.84 22.54 -19.22
N SER A 47 16.10 23.65 -19.15
CA SER A 47 16.25 24.80 -20.06
C SER A 47 16.23 24.41 -21.55
N GLY A 48 15.49 23.36 -21.91
CA GLY A 48 15.43 22.85 -23.29
C GLY A 48 16.62 22.00 -23.76
N ARG A 49 17.58 21.61 -22.89
CA ARG A 49 18.62 20.62 -23.22
C ARG A 49 18.04 19.25 -23.60
N LEU A 50 16.91 18.88 -23.00
CA LEU A 50 16.23 17.62 -23.26
C LEU A 50 15.00 17.84 -24.16
N SER A 51 14.81 16.93 -25.11
CA SER A 51 13.56 16.85 -25.88
C SER A 51 12.37 16.57 -24.96
N TYR A 52 11.22 17.15 -25.25
CA TYR A 52 10.00 16.97 -24.43
C TYR A 52 9.61 15.49 -24.29
N THR A 53 9.79 14.67 -25.32
CA THR A 53 9.54 13.23 -25.28
C THR A 53 10.42 12.53 -24.24
N VAL A 54 11.67 12.97 -24.08
CA VAL A 54 12.59 12.46 -23.06
C VAL A 54 12.11 12.87 -21.68
N SER A 55 11.74 14.14 -21.47
CA SER A 55 11.20 14.62 -20.19
C SER A 55 9.92 13.89 -19.78
N LEU A 56 9.03 13.58 -20.73
CA LEU A 56 7.82 12.80 -20.50
C LEU A 56 8.12 11.35 -20.11
N TYR A 57 9.08 10.73 -20.80
CA TYR A 57 9.54 9.39 -20.47
C TYR A 57 10.15 9.33 -19.06
N LEU A 58 11.02 10.28 -18.70
CA LEU A 58 11.59 10.36 -17.36
C LEU A 58 10.51 10.54 -16.29
N ALA A 59 9.57 11.46 -16.48
CA ALA A 59 8.47 11.66 -15.53
C ALA A 59 7.62 10.39 -15.35
N THR A 60 7.30 9.70 -16.44
CA THR A 60 6.51 8.45 -16.42
C THR A 60 7.26 7.33 -15.70
N SER A 61 8.54 7.14 -16.01
CA SER A 61 9.38 6.12 -15.39
C SER A 61 9.58 6.38 -13.89
N SER A 62 9.74 7.65 -13.48
CA SER A 62 9.88 8.04 -12.08
C SER A 62 8.60 7.82 -11.27
N ILE A 63 7.43 8.26 -11.76
CA ILE A 63 6.17 8.08 -11.02
C ILE A 63 5.73 6.61 -10.96
N CYS A 64 6.08 5.81 -11.97
CA CYS A 64 5.86 4.37 -11.95
C CYS A 64 6.94 3.61 -11.15
N VAL A 65 7.93 4.31 -10.60
CA VAL A 65 9.03 3.77 -9.78
C VAL A 65 9.83 2.68 -10.54
N THR A 66 9.95 2.82 -11.86
CA THR A 66 10.62 1.83 -12.72
C THR A 66 12.13 2.05 -12.79
N GLY A 67 12.58 3.32 -12.71
CA GLY A 67 14.00 3.66 -12.66
C GLY A 67 14.73 3.65 -14.01
N LEU A 68 14.00 3.61 -15.13
CA LEU A 68 14.59 3.69 -16.47
C LEU A 68 14.84 5.14 -16.88
N SER A 69 16.01 5.42 -17.46
CA SER A 69 16.35 6.72 -18.03
C SER A 69 17.12 6.55 -19.35
N PRO A 70 16.75 7.29 -20.42
CA PRO A 70 17.46 7.28 -21.70
C PRO A 70 18.74 8.14 -21.67
N VAL A 71 18.93 8.92 -20.60
CA VAL A 71 20.06 9.83 -20.38
C VAL A 71 20.71 9.57 -19.02
N LEU A 72 21.97 9.94 -18.88
CA LEU A 72 22.70 9.78 -17.62
C LEU A 72 22.15 10.75 -16.56
N LEU A 73 21.60 10.21 -15.46
CA LEU A 73 21.03 11.00 -14.36
C LEU A 73 22.04 11.99 -13.75
N SER A 74 23.33 11.65 -13.76
CA SER A 74 24.40 12.50 -13.23
C SER A 74 24.59 13.81 -13.99
N GLU A 75 24.18 13.85 -15.28
CA GLU A 75 24.31 15.02 -16.16
C GLU A 75 23.10 15.97 -16.09
N LEU A 76 22.06 15.58 -15.34
CA LEU A 76 20.85 16.36 -15.16
C LEU A 76 21.04 17.38 -14.05
N GLN A 77 20.35 18.50 -14.20
CA GLN A 77 20.33 19.57 -13.22
C GLN A 77 19.74 19.06 -11.90
N ARG A 78 20.28 19.55 -10.79
CA ARG A 78 19.86 19.16 -9.43
C ARG A 78 18.35 19.34 -9.20
N SER A 79 17.74 20.36 -9.80
CA SER A 79 16.29 20.58 -9.73
C SER A 79 15.49 19.49 -10.45
N THR A 80 15.97 18.96 -11.57
CA THR A 80 15.33 17.83 -12.25
C THR A 80 15.43 16.55 -11.42
N GLN A 81 16.57 16.29 -10.80
CA GLN A 81 16.73 15.16 -9.87
C GLN A 81 15.75 15.26 -8.67
N LEU A 82 15.57 16.46 -8.10
CA LEU A 82 14.61 16.71 -7.03
C LEU A 82 13.16 16.45 -7.48
N ILE A 83 12.79 16.89 -8.67
CA ILE A 83 11.46 16.63 -9.24
C ILE A 83 11.23 15.12 -9.39
N MET A 84 12.21 14.38 -9.91
CA MET A 84 12.13 12.92 -10.01
C MET A 84 11.98 12.23 -8.65
N MET A 85 12.73 12.65 -7.62
CA MET A 85 12.57 12.12 -6.26
C MET A 85 11.15 12.34 -5.73
N PHE A 86 10.56 13.51 -6.00
CA PHE A 86 9.20 13.82 -5.60
C PHE A 86 8.17 12.93 -6.34
N LEU A 87 8.37 12.74 -7.64
CA LEU A 87 7.54 11.84 -8.46
C LEU A 87 7.61 10.38 -7.97
N ILE A 88 8.81 9.89 -7.66
CA ILE A 88 9.03 8.55 -7.10
C ILE A 88 8.28 8.40 -5.78
N GLN A 89 8.35 9.41 -4.90
CA GLN A 89 7.69 9.35 -3.60
C GLN A 89 6.17 9.32 -3.73
N ILE A 90 5.60 10.17 -4.60
CA ILE A 90 4.16 10.18 -4.90
C ILE A 90 3.73 8.86 -5.53
N GLY A 91 4.50 8.36 -6.50
CA GLY A 91 4.28 7.08 -7.17
C GLY A 91 4.26 5.90 -6.22
N GLY A 92 5.29 5.78 -5.37
CA GLY A 92 5.41 4.71 -4.38
C GLY A 92 4.27 4.72 -3.36
N LEU A 93 3.92 5.90 -2.83
CA LEU A 93 2.76 6.05 -1.93
C LEU A 93 1.44 5.66 -2.62
N GLY A 94 1.29 5.99 -3.90
CA GLY A 94 0.13 5.62 -4.70
C GLY A 94 -0.04 4.11 -4.86
N ILE A 95 1.02 3.42 -5.27
CA ILE A 95 1.00 1.96 -5.50
C ILE A 95 0.72 1.20 -4.19
N ILE A 96 1.36 1.58 -3.09
CA ILE A 96 1.18 0.92 -1.78
C ILE A 96 -0.27 1.09 -1.30
N THR A 97 -0.77 2.33 -1.31
CA THR A 97 -2.14 2.64 -0.86
C THR A 97 -3.18 1.87 -1.68
N PHE A 98 -2.98 1.80 -3.00
CA PHE A 98 -3.86 1.05 -3.89
C PHE A 98 -3.84 -0.46 -3.61
N THR A 99 -2.64 -1.02 -3.44
CA THR A 99 -2.47 -2.45 -3.12
C THR A 99 -3.21 -2.81 -1.84
N VAL A 100 -3.07 -1.99 -0.80
CA VAL A 100 -3.78 -2.18 0.47
C VAL A 100 -5.29 -2.02 0.30
N LEU A 101 -5.75 -0.99 -0.41
CA LEU A 101 -7.17 -0.75 -0.65
C LEU A 101 -7.83 -1.93 -1.38
N ILE A 102 -7.20 -2.43 -2.44
CA ILE A 102 -7.68 -3.62 -3.15
C ILE A 102 -7.67 -4.83 -2.22
N GLY A 103 -6.59 -5.07 -1.48
CA GLY A 103 -6.52 -6.17 -0.51
C GLY A 103 -7.68 -6.12 0.49
N VAL A 104 -7.97 -4.95 1.06
CA VAL A 104 -9.09 -4.74 1.99
C VAL A 104 -10.44 -4.94 1.29
N LEU A 105 -10.64 -4.44 0.08
CA LEU A 105 -11.88 -4.63 -0.68
C LEU A 105 -12.13 -6.10 -1.01
N VAL A 106 -11.08 -6.83 -1.42
CA VAL A 106 -11.14 -8.28 -1.65
C VAL A 106 -11.47 -9.01 -0.36
N VAL A 107 -10.77 -8.72 0.75
CA VAL A 107 -11.04 -9.32 2.06
C VAL A 107 -12.46 -9.02 2.55
N ARG A 108 -12.97 -7.80 2.34
CA ARG A 108 -14.37 -7.44 2.70
C ARG A 108 -15.40 -8.07 1.78
N GLY A 109 -15.10 -8.26 0.49
CA GLY A 109 -15.92 -9.02 -0.45
C GLY A 109 -15.99 -10.50 -0.06
N LEU A 110 -14.85 -11.08 0.33
CA LEU A 110 -14.76 -12.43 0.88
C LEU A 110 -15.51 -12.55 2.22
N SER A 111 -15.48 -11.51 3.06
CA SER A 111 -16.24 -11.46 4.33
C SER A 111 -17.77 -11.46 4.14
N ARG A 112 -18.29 -11.05 2.97
CA ARG A 112 -19.72 -11.20 2.65
C ARG A 112 -20.09 -12.63 2.29
N SER A 113 -19.12 -13.47 1.96
CA SER A 113 -19.34 -14.90 1.83
C SER A 113 -19.32 -15.50 3.24
N THR A 114 -20.49 -15.64 3.85
CA THR A 114 -20.70 -16.23 5.19
C THR A 114 -19.91 -17.54 5.41
N ARG A 115 -19.62 -18.28 4.33
CA ARG A 115 -18.84 -19.52 4.37
C ARG A 115 -17.35 -19.33 4.69
N LEU A 116 -16.70 -18.27 4.19
CA LEU A 116 -15.27 -18.06 4.45
C LEU A 116 -15.04 -17.56 5.88
N ALA A 117 -15.93 -16.68 6.37
CA ALA A 117 -15.90 -16.22 7.75
C ALA A 117 -16.12 -17.38 8.74
N SER A 118 -17.02 -18.33 8.43
CA SER A 118 -17.19 -19.52 9.26
C SER A 118 -15.98 -20.44 9.22
N PHE A 119 -15.31 -20.62 8.06
CA PHE A 119 -14.07 -21.40 8.00
C PHE A 119 -12.92 -20.77 8.80
N VAL A 120 -12.77 -19.44 8.74
CA VAL A 120 -11.74 -18.74 9.53
C VAL A 120 -12.05 -18.80 11.03
N TYR A 121 -13.32 -18.66 11.42
CA TYR A 121 -13.75 -18.84 12.81
C TYR A 121 -13.52 -20.27 13.29
N GLU A 122 -13.91 -21.28 12.50
CA GLU A 122 -13.70 -22.70 12.79
C GLU A 122 -12.21 -23.02 12.94
N ALA A 123 -11.37 -22.53 12.03
CA ALA A 123 -9.91 -22.74 12.12
C ALA A 123 -9.30 -22.04 13.35
N THR A 124 -9.82 -20.88 13.73
CA THR A 124 -9.37 -20.14 14.92
C THR A 124 -9.81 -20.83 16.21
N ASP A 125 -11.05 -21.34 16.26
CA ASP A 125 -11.60 -22.05 17.41
C ASP A 125 -10.94 -23.42 17.60
N ALA A 126 -10.70 -24.16 16.51
CA ALA A 126 -9.94 -25.41 16.54
C ALA A 126 -8.52 -25.20 17.09
N HIS A 127 -7.87 -24.09 16.71
CA HIS A 127 -6.55 -23.72 17.25
C HIS A 127 -6.61 -23.35 18.74
N LEU A 128 -7.63 -22.58 19.16
CA LEU A 128 -7.81 -22.21 20.56
C LEU A 128 -8.13 -23.44 21.44
N ALA A 129 -9.03 -24.31 20.98
CA ALA A 129 -9.42 -25.54 21.66
C ALA A 129 -8.25 -26.50 21.84
N LYS A 130 -7.39 -26.64 20.82
CA LYS A 130 -6.15 -27.42 20.92
C LYS A 130 -5.20 -26.81 21.96
N ARG A 131 -5.01 -25.48 21.93
CA ARG A 131 -4.17 -24.76 22.89
C ARG A 131 -4.67 -24.86 24.34
N MET A 132 -5.99 -24.87 24.54
CA MET A 132 -6.62 -25.07 25.84
C MET A 132 -6.48 -26.51 26.34
N ARG A 133 -6.62 -27.51 25.44
CA ARG A 133 -6.33 -28.92 25.76
C ARG A 133 -4.88 -29.12 26.16
N ASP A 134 -3.94 -28.56 25.41
CA ASP A 134 -2.51 -28.66 25.73
C ASP A 134 -2.18 -28.04 27.09
N LYS A 135 -2.76 -26.86 27.41
CA LYS A 135 -2.64 -26.27 28.75
C LYS A 135 -3.26 -27.13 29.85
N LYS A 136 -4.41 -27.76 29.60
CA LYS A 136 -5.09 -28.63 30.58
C LYS A 136 -4.30 -29.91 30.84
N LEU A 137 -3.68 -30.49 29.81
CA LEU A 137 -2.75 -31.60 29.93
C LEU A 137 -1.49 -31.18 30.71
N GLU A 138 -0.96 -29.98 30.47
CA GLU A 138 0.19 -29.45 31.22
C GLU A 138 -0.15 -29.21 32.70
N GLN A 139 -1.36 -28.70 33.01
CA GLN A 139 -1.83 -28.55 34.40
C GLN A 139 -2.11 -29.89 35.07
N GLN A 140 -2.71 -30.86 34.38
CA GLN A 140 -3.05 -32.16 34.95
C GLN A 140 -1.80 -33.02 35.20
N SER A 141 -0.78 -32.92 34.34
CA SER A 141 0.54 -33.49 34.61
C SER A 141 1.27 -32.83 35.79
N ALA A 142 1.00 -31.55 36.07
CA ALA A 142 1.57 -30.86 37.24
C ALA A 142 0.85 -31.22 38.56
N VAL A 143 -0.42 -31.63 38.51
CA VAL A 143 -1.20 -32.05 39.69
C VAL A 143 -0.97 -33.53 40.05
N ILE A 144 -0.74 -34.41 39.06
CA ILE A 144 -0.54 -35.86 39.29
C ILE A 144 0.91 -36.22 39.68
N SER A 145 1.87 -35.29 39.55
CA SER A 145 3.26 -35.55 39.95
C SER A 145 3.91 -34.32 40.63
N PRO A 146 3.91 -34.25 41.98
CA PRO A 146 4.73 -33.29 42.70
C PRO A 146 6.19 -33.76 42.62
N GLY A 147 6.84 -33.50 41.49
CA GLY A 147 8.28 -33.72 41.35
C GLY A 147 8.70 -34.51 40.12
N LYS A 148 8.72 -33.85 38.96
CA LYS A 148 9.82 -34.05 38.01
C LYS A 148 10.11 -32.75 37.27
N LYS A 149 11.31 -32.23 37.50
CA LYS A 149 11.91 -31.08 36.81
C LYS A 149 11.71 -31.22 35.30
N LYS A 150 11.20 -30.16 34.65
CA LYS A 150 11.27 -30.01 33.18
C LYS A 150 12.74 -30.15 32.75
N PRO A 151 13.11 -31.09 31.85
CA PRO A 151 14.39 -30.98 31.20
C PRO A 151 14.31 -29.75 30.28
N LYS A 152 15.14 -28.75 30.58
CA LYS A 152 15.42 -27.63 29.68
C LYS A 152 15.74 -28.21 28.30
N ARG A 153 14.90 -27.95 27.29
CA ARG A 153 15.34 -28.07 25.90
C ARG A 153 16.41 -26.99 25.69
N LYS A 154 17.67 -27.42 25.79
CA LYS A 154 18.84 -26.69 25.32
C LYS A 154 18.68 -26.44 23.81
N LEU A 155 19.00 -25.21 23.46
CA LEU A 155 19.41 -24.70 22.15
C LEU A 155 20.36 -25.67 21.39
N LEU A 156 20.13 -25.83 20.08
CA LEU A 156 21.06 -26.18 18.97
C LEU A 156 20.19 -26.73 17.83
N MET A 157 20.09 -26.16 16.62
CA MET A 157 20.93 -25.21 15.88
C MET A 157 20.09 -24.11 15.23
#